data_AF-A0A6G3PWB1-F1
#
_entry.id   AF-A0A6G3PWB1-F1
#
_cell.length_a   1.000
_cell.length_b   1.000
_cell.length_c   1.000
_cell.angle_alpha   90.00
_cell.angle_beta   90.00
_cell.angle_gamma   90.00
#
_symmetry.space_group_name_H-M   'P 1'
#
loop_
_entity.id
_entity.type
_entity.pdbx_description
1 polymer ?
#
loop_
_entity_poly.entity_id
_entity_poly.type
_entity_poly.pdbx_seq_one_letter_code
_entity_poly.pdbx_strand_id
1 'polypeptide(L)'
;MPRRALLLAATAAAATAGCSVPAPRRRGPVADPAPGLAIASGRRALVMQLLAHPDDDLYFMNPDTREALDAGTPVVCVYLTAGEADGVNKIPGAPRPAPDRAAYSSARHQGLRQAYAELLGLDRFTPWQRSVVTLAGGHRAELDVLADGARRVELVFLNTAMHTARGRLGLPSLWQDRRLVLRTVVADGSPLERAGSYTYDGLVDVLAGLLEQYRPTVVHTLDPDPDLQFSSEYERRRDSEQRGYSDHADHTAAGSFAWAALIRWVARTTAAGEPVPGFAVASFRGYYNRHWPKNLPPEVLERKAAHLVPYGGAPDWECGNPSGCGDYNVGGDRPLTNRKGWVRSTHHRYPGPRAHVAAGADGRLTVYGVLGLRAVRWREGATGSGLFEAADDLGGGPLAPVLGAAATADGRHLLFGLRFAALGGHGSDNEREIVLLEQGGPGGPFR
;
A
#
# COMPACT_ATOMS: atom_id res chain seq x y z
N MET A 1 -34.94 40.33 73.71
CA MET A 1 -35.66 39.60 72.64
C MET A 1 -35.09 39.99 71.30
N PRO A 2 -34.17 39.17 70.76
CA PRO A 2 -34.28 38.81 69.35
C PRO A 2 -33.75 37.40 69.00
N ARG A 3 -34.16 36.95 67.79
CA ARG A 3 -33.43 36.12 66.80
C ARG A 3 -33.32 34.61 67.02
N ARG A 4 -34.29 33.91 66.41
CA ARG A 4 -34.15 32.57 65.84
C ARG A 4 -33.11 32.59 64.71
N ALA A 5 -32.15 31.67 64.74
CA ALA A 5 -31.29 31.34 63.61
C ALA A 5 -31.71 29.95 63.08
N LEU A 6 -32.11 29.91 61.81
CA LEU A 6 -32.42 28.70 61.05
C LEU A 6 -31.12 28.18 60.42
N LEU A 7 -30.79 26.92 60.70
CA LEU A 7 -29.76 26.15 60.01
C LEU A 7 -30.31 25.69 58.65
N LEU A 8 -29.71 26.17 57.56
CA LEU A 8 -29.91 25.63 56.22
C LEU A 8 -28.67 24.80 55.86
N ALA A 9 -28.85 23.48 55.81
CA ALA A 9 -27.89 22.55 55.25
C ALA A 9 -27.95 22.63 53.72
N ALA A 10 -26.85 23.04 53.09
CA ALA A 10 -26.67 22.96 51.64
C ALA A 10 -25.80 21.75 51.32
N THR A 11 -26.39 20.73 50.71
CA THR A 11 -25.71 19.58 50.13
C THR A 11 -25.10 19.99 48.78
N ALA A 12 -23.77 19.97 48.70
CA ALA A 12 -23.05 20.18 47.45
C ALA A 12 -23.08 18.89 46.60
N ALA A 13 -23.88 18.89 45.53
CA ALA A 13 -23.78 17.90 44.47
C ALA A 13 -22.68 18.35 43.50
N ALA A 14 -21.53 17.67 43.53
CA ALA A 14 -20.45 17.88 42.57
C ALA A 14 -20.86 17.27 41.21
N ALA A 15 -21.20 18.12 40.24
CA ALA A 15 -21.32 17.73 38.85
C ALA A 15 -19.91 17.51 38.28
N THR A 16 -19.55 16.25 38.01
CA THR A 16 -18.36 15.91 37.23
C THR A 16 -18.61 16.27 35.78
N ALA A 17 -18.27 17.50 35.40
CA ALA A 17 -18.18 17.91 34.01
C ALA A 17 -17.07 17.08 33.34
N GLY A 18 -17.47 16.04 32.60
CA GLY A 18 -16.55 15.29 31.75
C GLY A 18 -15.93 16.24 30.74
N CYS A 19 -14.60 16.36 30.75
CA CYS A 19 -13.85 17.07 29.74
C CYS A 19 -14.02 16.35 28.40
N SER A 20 -15.07 16.68 27.64
CA SER A 20 -15.17 16.29 26.24
C SER A 20 -14.13 17.10 25.47
N VAL A 21 -13.02 16.47 25.14
CA VAL A 21 -12.03 17.03 24.22
C VAL A 21 -12.75 17.31 22.89
N PRO A 22 -12.76 18.55 22.38
CA PRO A 22 -13.37 18.83 21.09
C PRO A 22 -12.67 18.01 20.01
N ALA A 23 -13.43 17.29 19.18
CA ALA A 23 -12.87 16.54 18.06
C ALA A 23 -12.00 17.47 17.18
N PRO A 24 -10.79 17.06 16.78
CA PRO A 24 -9.95 17.85 15.89
C PRO A 24 -10.73 18.21 14.62
N ARG A 25 -10.65 19.46 14.19
CA ARG A 25 -11.27 19.91 12.93
C ARG A 25 -10.59 19.21 11.75
N ARG A 26 -11.24 18.15 11.26
CA ARG A 26 -10.85 17.39 10.07
C ARG A 26 -10.79 18.32 8.84
N ARG A 27 -9.59 18.54 8.30
CA ARG A 27 -9.37 19.32 7.06
C ARG A 27 -8.87 18.39 5.95
N GLY A 28 -9.77 17.56 5.44
CA GLY A 28 -9.56 16.70 4.27
C GLY A 28 -10.87 16.02 3.90
N PRO A 29 -11.06 15.57 2.64
CA PRO A 29 -12.19 14.71 2.29
C PRO A 29 -12.07 13.42 3.10
N VAL A 30 -13.01 13.20 4.02
CA VAL A 30 -13.11 11.95 4.78
C VAL A 30 -14.29 11.18 4.19
N ALA A 31 -14.10 9.91 3.87
CA ALA A 31 -15.20 9.04 3.48
C ALA A 31 -16.25 9.05 4.62
N ASP A 32 -17.52 9.24 4.28
CA ASP A 32 -18.62 9.27 5.25
C ASP A 32 -18.62 7.97 6.08
N PRO A 33 -18.39 8.00 7.40
CA PRO A 33 -18.34 6.78 8.20
C PRO A 33 -19.73 6.14 8.39
N ALA A 34 -20.83 6.82 8.03
CA ALA A 34 -22.19 6.30 8.19
C ALA A 34 -22.44 5.06 7.30
N PRO A 35 -23.16 4.03 7.79
CA PRO A 35 -23.43 2.80 7.03
C PRO A 35 -24.45 3.01 5.90
N GLY A 36 -24.69 1.95 5.12
CA GLY A 36 -25.78 1.89 4.15
C GLY A 36 -25.45 2.37 2.73
N LEU A 37 -24.17 2.58 2.41
CA LEU A 37 -23.76 2.83 1.03
C LEU A 37 -23.76 1.53 0.22
N ALA A 38 -24.18 1.59 -1.04
CA ALA A 38 -24.03 0.46 -1.95
C ALA A 38 -22.54 0.14 -2.15
N ILE A 39 -22.17 -1.14 -2.10
CA ILE A 39 -20.81 -1.61 -2.41
C ILE A 39 -20.79 -2.19 -3.82
N ALA A 40 -19.85 -1.75 -4.66
CA ALA A 40 -19.70 -2.30 -6.00
C ALA A 40 -19.29 -3.79 -5.95
N SER A 41 -19.99 -4.63 -6.71
CA SER A 41 -19.70 -6.06 -6.87
C SER A 41 -19.35 -6.40 -8.33
N GLY A 42 -18.71 -7.56 -8.55
CA GLY A 42 -18.53 -8.16 -9.89
C GLY A 42 -17.60 -7.41 -10.84
N ARG A 43 -16.28 -7.51 -10.62
CA ARG A 43 -15.27 -6.95 -11.53
C ARG A 43 -14.28 -8.01 -12.00
N ARG A 44 -13.68 -7.77 -13.18
CA ARG A 44 -12.50 -8.52 -13.60
C ARG A 44 -11.42 -8.30 -12.55
N ALA A 45 -10.89 -9.38 -11.99
CA ALA A 45 -9.84 -9.30 -10.99
C ALA A 45 -8.65 -8.51 -11.56
N LEU A 46 -8.08 -7.63 -10.73
CA LEU A 46 -6.87 -6.88 -11.04
C LEU A 46 -6.16 -6.55 -9.72
N VAL A 47 -4.85 -6.82 -9.68
CA VAL A 47 -3.97 -6.39 -8.60
C VAL A 47 -3.25 -5.12 -9.02
N MET A 48 -3.39 -4.05 -8.23
CA MET A 48 -2.56 -2.85 -8.39
C MET A 48 -1.55 -2.78 -7.25
N GLN A 49 -0.28 -2.55 -7.56
CA GLN A 49 0.82 -2.46 -6.60
C GLN A 49 1.35 -1.03 -6.58
N LEU A 50 1.27 -0.36 -5.44
CA LEU A 50 1.79 1.00 -5.23
C LEU A 50 3.10 0.91 -4.43
N LEU A 51 4.21 1.24 -5.08
CA LEU A 51 5.58 0.87 -4.67
C LEU A 51 6.47 2.10 -4.60
N ALA A 52 7.50 2.08 -3.75
CA ALA A 52 8.45 3.20 -3.70
C ALA A 52 9.48 3.06 -4.83
N HIS A 53 10.18 1.93 -4.88
CA HIS A 53 11.31 1.68 -5.77
C HIS A 53 11.03 0.56 -6.77
N PRO A 54 11.67 0.61 -7.95
CA PRO A 54 11.75 -0.49 -8.91
C PRO A 54 12.40 -1.75 -8.33
N ASP A 55 11.67 -2.62 -7.62
CA ASP A 55 12.05 -3.96 -7.10
C ASP A 55 11.33 -4.33 -5.78
N ASP A 56 10.69 -3.35 -5.14
CA ASP A 56 9.96 -3.55 -3.88
C ASP A 56 8.92 -4.69 -3.97
N ASP A 57 8.29 -4.88 -5.12
CA ASP A 57 7.36 -5.96 -5.43
C ASP A 57 8.05 -7.33 -5.50
N LEU A 58 9.21 -7.41 -6.13
CA LEU A 58 10.03 -8.62 -6.20
C LEU A 58 10.49 -9.06 -4.80
N TYR A 59 10.82 -8.10 -3.93
CA TYR A 59 11.27 -8.39 -2.57
C TYR A 59 10.15 -8.59 -1.55
N PHE A 60 9.08 -7.81 -1.59
CA PHE A 60 8.14 -7.72 -0.48
C PHE A 60 6.74 -8.22 -0.82
N MET A 61 6.33 -8.20 -2.09
CA MET A 61 4.97 -8.59 -2.50
C MET A 61 4.91 -9.97 -3.14
N ASN A 62 6.04 -10.52 -3.59
CA ASN A 62 6.12 -11.95 -3.94
C ASN A 62 6.16 -12.80 -2.66
N PRO A 63 5.50 -13.98 -2.61
CA PRO A 63 4.91 -14.70 -3.73
C PRO A 63 3.51 -14.25 -4.18
N ASP A 64 2.80 -13.39 -3.43
CA ASP A 64 1.41 -13.00 -3.75
C ASP A 64 1.26 -12.46 -5.18
N THR A 65 2.21 -11.65 -5.67
CA THR A 65 2.23 -11.18 -7.07
C THR A 65 2.23 -12.34 -8.08
N ARG A 66 3.09 -13.34 -7.85
CA ARG A 66 3.19 -14.50 -8.72
C ARG A 66 1.90 -15.32 -8.69
N GLU A 67 1.38 -15.61 -7.50
CA GLU A 67 0.14 -16.38 -7.36
C GLU A 67 -1.03 -15.71 -8.09
N ALA A 68 -1.08 -14.37 -8.08
CA ALA A 68 -2.06 -13.62 -8.87
C ALA A 68 -1.87 -13.82 -10.38
N LEU A 69 -0.65 -13.74 -10.89
CA LEU A 69 -0.34 -13.95 -12.31
C LEU A 69 -0.59 -15.40 -12.76
N ASP A 70 -0.21 -16.38 -11.94
CA ASP A 70 -0.44 -17.81 -12.17
C ASP A 70 -1.95 -18.12 -12.20
N ALA A 71 -2.76 -17.41 -11.40
CA ALA A 71 -4.22 -17.46 -11.44
C ALA A 71 -4.86 -16.67 -12.60
N GLY A 72 -4.06 -16.07 -13.50
CA GLY A 72 -4.55 -15.29 -14.63
C GLY A 72 -5.05 -13.88 -14.29
N THR A 73 -4.74 -13.37 -13.09
CA THR A 73 -5.10 -12.02 -12.65
C THR A 73 -4.07 -11.01 -13.16
N PRO A 74 -4.47 -10.00 -13.95
CA PRO A 74 -3.59 -8.92 -14.36
C PRO A 74 -2.99 -8.14 -13.19
N VAL A 75 -1.74 -7.70 -13.35
CA VAL A 75 -1.00 -6.91 -12.36
C VAL A 75 -0.60 -5.57 -12.96
N VAL A 76 -0.84 -4.49 -12.21
CA VAL A 76 -0.38 -3.13 -12.54
C VAL A 76 0.55 -2.64 -11.43
N CYS A 77 1.82 -2.44 -11.75
CA CYS A 77 2.81 -1.91 -10.82
C CYS A 77 3.00 -0.41 -11.05
N VAL A 78 2.90 0.38 -9.98
CA VAL A 78 3.13 1.83 -10.01
C VAL A 78 4.31 2.15 -9.12
N TYR A 79 5.43 2.49 -9.73
CA TYR A 79 6.66 2.86 -9.04
C TYR A 79 6.71 4.37 -8.85
N LEU A 80 6.70 4.83 -7.60
CA LEU A 80 6.64 6.24 -7.28
C LEU A 80 7.98 6.94 -7.57
N THR A 81 9.11 6.31 -7.26
CA THR A 81 10.45 6.88 -7.47
C THR A 81 11.12 6.32 -8.72
N ALA A 82 12.12 7.04 -9.22
CA ALA A 82 12.97 6.58 -10.33
C ALA A 82 13.99 5.51 -9.91
N GLY A 83 14.12 5.23 -8.60
CA GLY A 83 15.03 4.22 -8.09
C GLY A 83 16.51 4.55 -8.32
N GLU A 84 16.85 5.80 -8.61
CA GLU A 84 18.17 6.18 -9.11
C GLU A 84 19.24 6.29 -8.02
N ALA A 85 18.86 6.22 -6.74
CA ALA A 85 19.74 6.26 -5.56
C ALA A 85 20.91 7.28 -5.68
N ASP A 86 22.15 6.80 -5.68
CA ASP A 86 23.37 7.61 -5.88
C ASP A 86 23.82 7.69 -7.34
N GLY A 87 23.09 7.08 -8.28
CA GLY A 87 23.39 7.00 -9.71
C GLY A 87 24.47 5.98 -10.07
N VAL A 88 24.93 5.13 -9.14
CA VAL A 88 26.05 4.22 -9.41
C VAL A 88 25.57 2.78 -9.64
N ASN A 89 25.50 2.38 -10.91
CA ASN A 89 25.29 0.98 -11.30
C ASN A 89 26.62 0.25 -11.54
N LYS A 90 27.22 -0.32 -10.48
CA LYS A 90 28.55 -0.93 -10.60
C LYS A 90 28.47 -2.32 -11.23
N ILE A 91 28.96 -2.46 -12.46
CA ILE A 91 29.19 -3.74 -13.11
C ILE A 91 30.18 -4.60 -12.29
N PRO A 92 29.89 -5.88 -12.00
CA PRO A 92 30.79 -6.77 -11.28
C PRO A 92 32.12 -6.92 -12.04
N GLY A 93 33.24 -6.81 -11.33
CA GLY A 93 34.59 -6.88 -11.93
C GLY A 93 35.06 -5.60 -12.62
N ALA A 94 34.19 -4.62 -12.86
CA ALA A 94 34.56 -3.35 -13.47
C ALA A 94 34.94 -2.27 -12.43
N PRO A 95 35.69 -1.22 -12.85
CA PRO A 95 35.87 -0.02 -12.06
C PRO A 95 34.52 0.62 -11.67
N ARG A 96 34.49 1.35 -10.54
CA ARG A 96 33.27 2.08 -10.14
C ARG A 96 32.99 3.19 -11.17
N PRO A 97 31.81 3.22 -11.80
CA PRO A 97 31.49 4.26 -12.78
C PRO A 97 31.22 5.61 -12.09
N ALA A 98 31.23 6.68 -12.87
CA ALA A 98 30.70 7.96 -12.43
C ALA A 98 29.18 7.83 -12.15
N PRO A 99 28.63 8.57 -11.17
CA PRO A 99 27.19 8.65 -10.96
C PRO A 99 26.43 9.11 -12.21
N ASP A 100 25.47 8.29 -12.65
CA ASP A 100 24.48 8.62 -13.68
C ASP A 100 23.09 8.12 -13.27
N ARG A 101 22.26 9.06 -12.87
CA ARG A 101 20.90 8.79 -12.39
C ARG A 101 19.94 8.38 -13.50
N ALA A 102 20.09 8.97 -14.69
CA ALA A 102 19.21 8.68 -15.82
C ALA A 102 19.50 7.27 -16.36
N ALA A 103 20.79 6.94 -16.51
CA ALA A 103 21.22 5.62 -16.92
C ALA A 103 20.85 4.55 -15.88
N TYR A 104 21.08 4.80 -14.59
CA TYR A 104 20.77 3.80 -13.57
C TYR A 104 19.25 3.54 -13.48
N SER A 105 18.42 4.60 -13.53
CA SER A 105 16.97 4.44 -13.59
C SER A 105 16.53 3.59 -14.80
N SER A 106 17.09 3.86 -15.98
CA SER A 106 16.82 3.08 -17.20
C SER A 106 17.21 1.60 -17.06
N ALA A 107 18.37 1.31 -16.48
CA ALA A 107 18.81 -0.07 -16.24
C ALA A 107 17.86 -0.82 -15.31
N ARG A 108 17.34 -0.16 -14.25
CA ARG A 108 16.35 -0.75 -13.34
C ARG A 108 15.00 -0.99 -14.01
N HIS A 109 14.53 -0.09 -14.89
CA HIS A 109 13.32 -0.33 -15.71
C HIS A 109 13.50 -1.54 -16.62
N GLN A 110 14.66 -1.66 -17.27
CA GLN A 110 15.00 -2.84 -18.07
C GLN A 110 15.04 -4.12 -17.24
N GLY A 111 15.60 -4.07 -16.02
CA GLY A 111 15.57 -5.17 -15.05
C GLY A 111 14.14 -5.67 -14.77
N LEU A 112 13.22 -4.75 -14.46
CA LEU A 112 11.82 -5.10 -14.20
C LEU A 112 11.13 -5.74 -15.39
N ARG A 113 11.35 -5.20 -16.61
CA ARG A 113 10.81 -5.81 -17.83
C ARG A 113 11.23 -7.27 -17.99
N GLN A 114 12.48 -7.58 -17.68
CA GLN A 114 13.01 -8.96 -17.74
C GLN A 114 12.40 -9.84 -16.65
N ALA A 115 12.36 -9.36 -15.41
CA ALA A 115 11.80 -10.11 -14.29
C ALA A 115 10.31 -10.43 -14.49
N TYR A 116 9.53 -9.48 -15.00
CA TYR A 116 8.11 -9.70 -15.27
C TYR A 116 7.85 -10.54 -16.51
N ALA A 117 8.72 -10.51 -17.53
CA ALA A 117 8.65 -11.46 -18.64
C ALA A 117 8.84 -12.90 -18.13
N GLU A 118 9.83 -13.14 -17.27
CA GLU A 118 10.03 -14.47 -16.66
C GLU A 118 8.90 -14.86 -15.69
N LEU A 119 8.34 -13.92 -14.92
CA LEU A 119 7.14 -14.17 -14.09
C LEU A 119 5.92 -14.59 -14.93
N LEU A 120 5.81 -14.11 -16.16
CA LEU A 120 4.80 -14.57 -17.12
C LEU A 120 5.18 -15.89 -17.81
N GLY A 121 6.35 -16.46 -17.53
CA GLY A 121 6.86 -17.67 -18.18
C GLY A 121 7.31 -17.44 -19.63
N LEU A 122 7.65 -16.21 -19.98
CA LEU A 122 8.14 -15.83 -21.30
C LEU A 122 9.67 -15.71 -21.30
N ASP A 123 10.26 -15.58 -22.49
CA ASP A 123 11.68 -15.24 -22.62
C ASP A 123 11.96 -13.88 -21.96
N ARG A 124 13.07 -13.75 -21.23
CA ARG A 124 13.40 -12.54 -20.46
C ARG A 124 13.54 -11.29 -21.32
N PHE A 125 13.89 -11.42 -22.60
CA PHE A 125 14.01 -10.28 -23.52
C PHE A 125 12.80 -10.13 -24.43
N THR A 126 11.67 -10.75 -24.07
CA THR A 126 10.39 -10.53 -24.74
C THR A 126 10.13 -9.03 -24.85
N PRO A 127 9.88 -8.50 -26.06
CA PRO A 127 9.65 -7.06 -26.25
C PRO A 127 8.40 -6.58 -25.50
N TRP A 128 8.54 -5.43 -24.83
CA TRP A 128 7.43 -4.73 -24.18
C TRP A 128 6.89 -3.62 -25.06
N GLN A 129 5.57 -3.37 -25.00
CA GLN A 129 5.00 -2.17 -25.58
C GLN A 129 5.25 -0.99 -24.63
N ARG A 130 6.11 -0.07 -25.03
CA ARG A 130 6.49 1.11 -24.24
C ARG A 130 5.81 2.36 -24.78
N SER A 131 5.24 3.17 -23.90
CA SER A 131 4.47 4.36 -24.28
C SER A 131 4.48 5.41 -23.17
N VAL A 132 3.82 6.55 -23.41
CA VAL A 132 3.58 7.58 -22.37
C VAL A 132 2.09 7.66 -22.11
N VAL A 133 1.70 7.56 -20.84
CA VAL A 133 0.32 7.73 -20.38
C VAL A 133 0.12 9.13 -19.78
N THR A 134 -1.04 9.74 -20.03
CA THR A 134 -1.47 10.96 -19.35
C THR A 134 -2.22 10.60 -18.08
N LEU A 135 -1.84 11.23 -16.97
CA LEU A 135 -2.35 11.01 -15.63
C LEU A 135 -3.19 12.21 -15.18
N ALA A 136 -3.83 12.09 -14.02
CA ALA A 136 -4.62 13.18 -13.42
C ALA A 136 -3.82 14.49 -13.36
N GLY A 137 -4.48 15.63 -13.57
CA GLY A 137 -3.82 16.94 -13.55
C GLY A 137 -2.87 17.20 -14.74
N GLY A 138 -2.89 16.38 -15.78
CA GLY A 138 -2.01 16.53 -16.95
C GLY A 138 -0.58 16.04 -16.72
N HIS A 139 -0.32 15.35 -15.60
CA HIS A 139 0.93 14.65 -15.38
C HIS A 139 1.13 13.54 -16.43
N ARG A 140 2.36 13.08 -16.61
CA ARG A 140 2.70 12.04 -17.59
C ARG A 140 3.65 11.03 -16.95
N ALA A 141 3.55 9.77 -17.35
CA ALA A 141 4.43 8.70 -16.93
C ALA A 141 4.76 7.77 -18.10
N GLU A 142 5.90 7.09 -18.02
CA GLU A 142 6.17 5.94 -18.88
C GLU A 142 5.28 4.77 -18.47
N LEU A 143 4.72 4.09 -19.46
CA LEU A 143 3.90 2.89 -19.33
C LEU A 143 4.48 1.80 -20.22
N ASP A 144 4.89 0.70 -19.58
CA ASP A 144 5.35 -0.51 -20.25
C ASP A 144 4.31 -1.62 -20.06
N VAL A 145 3.87 -2.23 -21.17
CA VAL A 145 2.84 -3.28 -21.17
C VAL A 145 3.39 -4.57 -21.77
N LEU A 146 3.16 -5.70 -21.09
CA LEU A 146 3.38 -7.05 -21.60
C LEU A 146 2.14 -7.90 -21.35
N ALA A 147 1.73 -8.67 -22.35
CA ALA A 147 0.58 -9.57 -22.26
C ALA A 147 0.91 -10.91 -22.90
N ASP A 148 0.40 -11.98 -22.31
CA ASP A 148 0.43 -13.34 -22.83
C ASP A 148 -0.91 -14.03 -22.55
N GLY A 149 -1.73 -14.14 -23.60
CA GLY A 149 -3.10 -14.61 -23.50
C GLY A 149 -3.93 -13.78 -22.52
N ALA A 150 -4.41 -14.41 -21.45
CA ALA A 150 -5.20 -13.75 -20.41
C ALA A 150 -4.34 -13.01 -19.37
N ARG A 151 -3.04 -13.32 -19.28
CA ARG A 151 -2.11 -12.73 -18.32
C ARG A 151 -1.58 -11.41 -18.86
N ARG A 152 -1.49 -10.39 -18.01
CA ARG A 152 -1.05 -9.05 -18.40
C ARG A 152 -0.35 -8.37 -17.23
N VAL A 153 0.77 -7.71 -17.54
CA VAL A 153 1.51 -6.87 -16.61
C VAL A 153 1.64 -5.47 -17.21
N GLU A 154 1.45 -4.46 -16.37
CA GLU A 154 1.70 -3.06 -16.70
C GLU A 154 2.64 -2.46 -15.67
N LEU A 155 3.70 -1.77 -16.13
CA LEU A 155 4.64 -1.05 -15.29
C LEU A 155 4.47 0.44 -15.56
N VAL A 156 4.06 1.19 -14.54
CA VAL A 156 3.87 2.64 -14.58
C VAL A 156 4.98 3.30 -13.78
N PHE A 157 5.82 4.08 -14.45
CA PHE A 157 6.97 4.74 -13.84
C PHE A 157 6.70 6.23 -13.63
N LEU A 158 6.32 6.62 -12.39
CA LEU A 158 6.13 8.04 -12.05
C LEU A 158 7.46 8.79 -11.94
N ASN A 159 8.55 8.04 -11.64
CA ASN A 159 9.93 8.50 -11.65
C ASN A 159 10.20 9.76 -10.82
N THR A 160 9.53 9.94 -9.67
CA THR A 160 9.93 11.02 -8.74
C THR A 160 11.39 10.84 -8.34
N ALA A 161 12.15 11.94 -8.25
CA ALA A 161 13.54 11.86 -7.82
C ALA A 161 13.61 11.37 -6.36
N MET A 162 14.46 10.38 -6.08
CA MET A 162 14.72 9.89 -4.73
C MET A 162 15.32 10.96 -3.82
N HIS A 163 15.92 12.01 -4.38
CA HIS A 163 16.48 13.12 -3.62
C HIS A 163 16.00 14.47 -4.15
N THR A 164 15.66 15.36 -3.22
CA THR A 164 15.47 16.79 -3.48
C THR A 164 16.77 17.45 -3.94
N ALA A 165 16.69 18.65 -4.52
CA ALA A 165 17.86 19.45 -4.89
C ALA A 165 18.80 19.78 -3.71
N ARG A 166 18.31 19.68 -2.46
CA ARG A 166 19.09 19.89 -1.23
C ARG A 166 19.62 18.58 -0.63
N GLY A 167 19.52 17.46 -1.34
CA GLY A 167 20.07 16.16 -0.91
C GLY A 167 19.22 15.42 0.14
N ARG A 168 18.04 15.91 0.52
CA ARG A 168 17.09 15.16 1.37
C ARG A 168 16.30 14.16 0.55
N LEU A 169 15.86 13.06 1.16
CA LEU A 169 14.97 12.07 0.53
C LEU A 169 13.70 12.72 -0.01
N GLY A 170 13.33 12.33 -1.23
CA GLY A 170 12.30 12.95 -2.07
C GLY A 170 10.89 12.73 -1.52
N LEU A 171 10.39 11.49 -1.53
CA LEU A 171 9.01 11.19 -1.12
C LEU A 171 8.72 11.57 0.33
N PRO A 172 9.59 11.28 1.33
CA PRO A 172 9.39 11.75 2.69
C PRO A 172 9.30 13.27 2.79
N SER A 173 10.15 13.99 2.05
CA SER A 173 10.08 15.45 2.03
C SER A 173 8.78 15.94 1.38
N LEU A 174 8.30 15.29 0.32
CA LEU A 174 7.05 15.64 -0.36
C LEU A 174 5.83 15.37 0.52
N TRP A 175 5.85 14.26 1.27
CA TRP A 175 4.83 13.94 2.26
C TRP A 175 4.78 15.02 3.35
N GLN A 176 5.93 15.48 3.84
CA GLN A 176 6.01 16.42 4.97
C GLN A 176 5.92 17.91 4.60
N ASP A 177 6.18 18.31 3.35
CA ASP A 177 6.21 19.72 2.97
C ASP A 177 5.23 20.01 1.82
N ARG A 178 4.14 20.73 2.14
CA ARG A 178 3.10 21.08 1.17
C ARG A 178 3.58 21.99 0.04
N ARG A 179 4.67 22.72 0.28
CA ARG A 179 5.23 23.66 -0.70
C ARG A 179 6.32 23.02 -1.56
N LEU A 180 6.73 21.79 -1.24
CA LEU A 180 7.72 21.09 -2.04
C LEU A 180 7.12 20.71 -3.40
N VAL A 181 7.90 20.96 -4.44
CA VAL A 181 7.67 20.45 -5.79
C VAL A 181 8.82 19.47 -6.08
N LEU A 182 8.50 18.19 -6.13
CA LEU A 182 9.48 17.13 -6.38
C LEU A 182 9.59 16.87 -7.89
N ARG A 183 10.78 17.05 -8.45
CA ARG A 183 11.06 16.80 -9.88
C ARG A 183 11.06 15.30 -10.18
N THR A 184 10.80 14.94 -11.43
CA THR A 184 11.05 13.58 -11.93
C THR A 184 12.42 13.44 -12.57
N VAL A 185 12.94 12.22 -12.59
CA VAL A 185 14.09 11.83 -13.41
C VAL A 185 13.58 11.35 -14.77
N VAL A 186 14.27 11.73 -15.85
CA VAL A 186 14.05 11.13 -17.18
C VAL A 186 15.04 9.99 -17.27
N ALA A 187 14.54 8.76 -17.35
CA ALA A 187 15.37 7.60 -17.58
C ALA A 187 15.84 7.58 -19.04
N ASP A 188 17.09 7.17 -19.26
CA ASP A 188 17.64 7.06 -20.62
C ASP A 188 16.82 6.09 -21.48
N GLY A 189 16.55 6.47 -22.72
CA GLY A 189 15.75 5.66 -23.64
C GLY A 189 14.27 5.50 -23.23
N SER A 190 13.78 6.30 -22.28
CA SER A 190 12.35 6.44 -21.97
C SER A 190 11.62 7.13 -23.12
N PRO A 191 10.38 6.70 -23.47
CA PRO A 191 9.51 7.48 -24.36
C PRO A 191 9.06 8.81 -23.73
N LEU A 192 9.22 9.00 -22.41
CA LEU A 192 8.96 10.25 -21.70
C LEU A 192 10.23 11.10 -21.63
N GLU A 193 10.51 11.84 -22.70
CA GLU A 193 11.76 12.60 -22.86
C GLU A 193 11.86 13.89 -22.00
N ARG A 194 10.80 14.26 -21.27
CA ARG A 194 10.75 15.52 -20.51
C ARG A 194 10.42 15.27 -19.05
N ALA A 195 11.26 15.82 -18.17
CA ALA A 195 11.04 15.78 -16.73
C ALA A 195 9.80 16.61 -16.33
N GLY A 196 8.93 15.98 -15.56
CA GLY A 196 7.82 16.62 -14.88
C GLY A 196 8.15 16.94 -13.42
N SER A 197 7.09 17.10 -12.63
CA SER A 197 7.18 17.27 -11.19
C SER A 197 5.84 17.00 -10.52
N TYR A 198 5.87 16.71 -9.23
CA TYR A 198 4.69 16.52 -8.41
C TYR A 198 4.73 17.41 -7.17
N THR A 199 3.58 17.96 -6.82
CA THR A 199 3.29 18.43 -5.46
C THR A 199 2.71 17.26 -4.66
N TYR A 200 2.56 17.43 -3.34
CA TYR A 200 1.82 16.46 -2.52
C TYR A 200 0.42 16.18 -3.08
N ASP A 201 -0.37 17.23 -3.30
CA ASP A 201 -1.75 17.08 -3.75
C ASP A 201 -1.82 16.48 -5.16
N GLY A 202 -0.89 16.85 -6.05
CA GLY A 202 -0.78 16.29 -7.39
C GLY A 202 -0.41 14.81 -7.39
N LEU A 203 0.49 14.35 -6.52
CA LEU A 203 0.82 12.93 -6.41
C LEU A 203 -0.37 12.12 -5.89
N VAL A 204 -1.07 12.61 -4.84
CA VAL A 204 -2.27 11.94 -4.33
C VAL A 204 -3.36 11.88 -5.41
N ASP A 205 -3.55 12.94 -6.20
CA ASP A 205 -4.51 12.96 -7.30
C ASP A 205 -4.17 12.00 -8.43
N VAL A 206 -2.90 11.88 -8.77
CA VAL A 206 -2.41 10.91 -9.77
C VAL A 206 -2.67 9.48 -9.33
N LEU A 207 -2.34 9.15 -8.08
CA LEU A 207 -2.58 7.81 -7.55
C LEU A 207 -4.08 7.50 -7.43
N ALA A 208 -4.90 8.46 -7.00
CA ALA A 208 -6.35 8.30 -6.95
C ALA A 208 -6.94 8.14 -8.37
N GLY A 209 -6.43 8.88 -9.36
CA GLY A 209 -6.85 8.74 -10.76
C GLY A 209 -6.47 7.39 -11.36
N LEU A 210 -5.30 6.84 -11.02
CA LEU A 210 -4.92 5.48 -11.41
C LEU A 210 -5.86 4.43 -10.78
N LEU A 211 -6.17 4.56 -9.49
CA LEU A 211 -7.15 3.69 -8.82
C LEU A 211 -8.54 3.77 -9.48
N GLU A 212 -8.98 4.97 -9.86
CA GLU A 212 -10.24 5.20 -10.56
C GLU A 212 -10.26 4.61 -11.98
N GLN A 213 -9.14 4.73 -12.71
CA GLN A 213 -8.98 4.22 -14.07
C GLN A 213 -8.96 2.68 -14.09
N TYR A 214 -8.14 2.07 -13.25
CA TYR A 214 -7.94 0.61 -13.26
C TYR A 214 -8.97 -0.15 -12.43
N ARG A 215 -9.60 0.51 -11.45
CA ARG A 215 -10.59 -0.08 -10.52
C ARG A 215 -10.13 -1.45 -9.97
N PRO A 216 -8.95 -1.54 -9.33
CA PRO A 216 -8.41 -2.80 -8.84
C PRO A 216 -9.34 -3.48 -7.84
N THR A 217 -9.33 -4.81 -7.82
CA THR A 217 -10.01 -5.61 -6.79
C THR A 217 -9.13 -5.83 -5.57
N VAL A 218 -7.80 -5.78 -5.75
CA VAL A 218 -6.81 -5.83 -4.68
C VAL A 218 -5.77 -4.75 -4.90
N VAL A 219 -5.45 -4.00 -3.85
CA VAL A 219 -4.38 -3.01 -3.83
C VAL A 219 -3.27 -3.49 -2.89
N HIS A 220 -2.10 -3.74 -3.44
CA HIS A 220 -0.88 -3.96 -2.66
C HIS A 220 -0.16 -2.63 -2.45
N THR A 221 0.35 -2.41 -1.24
CA THR A 221 1.11 -1.20 -0.90
C THR A 221 2.19 -1.52 0.14
N LEU A 222 3.15 -0.63 0.31
CA LEU A 222 4.10 -0.67 1.42
C LEU A 222 3.47 -0.19 2.74
N ASP A 223 4.17 -0.42 3.84
CA ASP A 223 3.71 -0.16 5.20
C ASP A 223 3.69 1.35 5.55
N PRO A 224 2.51 1.98 5.77
CA PRO A 224 2.43 3.36 6.28
C PRO A 224 2.77 3.47 7.78
N ASP A 225 3.00 2.34 8.45
CA ASP A 225 3.02 2.16 9.89
C ASP A 225 4.26 1.39 10.39
N PRO A 226 5.47 1.55 9.81
CA PRO A 226 6.60 0.67 10.11
C PRO A 226 6.87 0.51 11.61
N ASP A 227 7.33 -0.67 12.01
CA ASP A 227 7.60 -1.00 13.41
C ASP A 227 8.65 -0.05 14.02
N LEU A 228 8.50 0.23 15.31
CA LEU A 228 9.47 1.04 16.06
C LEU A 228 10.81 0.31 16.12
N GLN A 229 11.89 1.02 15.75
CA GLN A 229 13.24 0.49 15.77
C GLN A 229 14.18 1.51 16.39
N PHE A 230 14.75 1.13 17.54
CA PHE A 230 15.85 1.86 18.15
C PHE A 230 17.15 1.28 17.60
N SER A 231 17.87 2.10 16.83
CA SER A 231 19.16 1.74 16.25
C SER A 231 20.10 2.94 16.25
N SER A 232 21.40 2.67 16.34
CA SER A 232 22.44 3.69 16.15
C SER A 232 22.41 4.22 14.72
N GLU A 233 23.04 5.38 14.46
CA GLU A 233 23.15 5.89 13.09
C GLU A 233 23.88 4.91 12.16
N TYR A 234 24.89 4.21 12.68
CA TYR A 234 25.62 3.18 11.93
C TYR A 234 24.71 2.05 11.49
N GLU A 235 23.96 1.45 12.42
CA GLU A 235 23.04 0.34 12.14
C GLU A 235 21.95 0.77 11.17
N ARG A 236 21.36 1.95 11.40
CA ARG A 236 20.32 2.52 10.53
C ARG A 236 20.81 2.67 9.08
N ARG A 237 22.01 3.25 8.88
CA ARG A 237 22.59 3.40 7.53
C ARG A 237 22.90 2.05 6.89
N ARG A 238 23.43 1.11 7.68
CA ARG A 238 23.76 -0.25 7.22
C ARG A 238 22.52 -1.01 6.76
N ASP A 239 21.44 -0.91 7.52
CA ASP A 239 20.20 -1.67 7.30
C ASP A 239 19.19 -0.89 6.43
N SER A 240 19.55 0.33 6.00
CA SER A 240 18.74 1.21 5.14
C SER A 240 17.42 1.65 5.78
N GLU A 241 17.44 1.86 7.10
CA GLU A 241 16.28 2.21 7.91
C GLU A 241 16.15 3.74 8.09
N GLN A 242 14.96 4.19 8.48
CA GLN A 242 14.73 5.57 8.90
C GLN A 242 14.92 5.76 10.41
N ARG A 243 14.92 7.01 10.88
CA ARG A 243 15.11 7.28 12.30
C ARG A 243 13.88 6.83 13.10
N GLY A 244 14.08 5.92 14.05
CA GLY A 244 13.06 5.48 14.99
C GLY A 244 12.14 4.37 14.47
N TYR A 245 12.31 3.96 13.21
CA TYR A 245 11.47 2.96 12.57
C TYR A 245 12.29 2.05 11.66
N SER A 246 11.78 0.85 11.45
CA SER A 246 12.50 -0.27 10.86
C SER A 246 12.56 -0.36 9.34
N ASP A 247 12.02 0.63 8.63
CA ASP A 247 11.89 0.59 7.17
C ASP A 247 12.53 1.80 6.49
N HIS A 248 12.71 1.73 5.17
CA HIS A 248 13.17 2.88 4.39
C HIS A 248 12.14 4.01 4.44
N ALA A 249 12.60 5.25 4.55
CA ALA A 249 11.67 6.38 4.64
C ALA A 249 10.80 6.54 3.37
N ASP A 250 11.36 6.27 2.18
CA ASP A 250 10.56 6.26 0.94
C ASP A 250 9.46 5.19 0.96
N HIS A 251 9.67 4.03 1.61
CA HIS A 251 8.63 2.99 1.74
C HIS A 251 7.45 3.48 2.57
N THR A 252 7.75 4.08 3.74
CA THR A 252 6.70 4.65 4.60
C THR A 252 5.95 5.78 3.92
N ALA A 253 6.67 6.64 3.19
CA ALA A 253 6.04 7.73 2.44
C ALA A 253 5.16 7.18 1.30
N ALA A 254 5.62 6.18 0.55
CA ALA A 254 4.85 5.52 -0.50
C ALA A 254 3.58 4.86 0.05
N GLY A 255 3.70 4.11 1.16
CA GLY A 255 2.55 3.54 1.87
C GLY A 255 1.55 4.60 2.32
N SER A 256 2.03 5.73 2.83
CA SER A 256 1.18 6.84 3.26
C SER A 256 0.46 7.52 2.08
N PHE A 257 1.16 7.74 0.96
CA PHE A 257 0.56 8.27 -0.28
C PHE A 257 -0.47 7.31 -0.87
N ALA A 258 -0.23 6.01 -0.84
CA ALA A 258 -1.18 5.00 -1.28
C ALA A 258 -2.47 5.05 -0.45
N TRP A 259 -2.38 5.06 0.87
CA TRP A 259 -3.56 5.18 1.75
C TRP A 259 -4.29 6.51 1.58
N ALA A 260 -3.58 7.63 1.43
CA ALA A 260 -4.20 8.92 1.13
C ALA A 260 -4.97 8.90 -0.21
N ALA A 261 -4.43 8.21 -1.23
CA ALA A 261 -5.08 8.05 -2.52
C ALA A 261 -6.32 7.14 -2.44
N LEU A 262 -6.26 6.03 -1.70
CA LEU A 262 -7.40 5.14 -1.47
C LEU A 262 -8.55 5.87 -0.76
N ILE A 263 -8.24 6.64 0.28
CA ILE A 263 -9.23 7.45 1.00
C ILE A 263 -9.85 8.50 0.06
N ARG A 264 -9.01 9.20 -0.72
CA ARG A 264 -9.47 10.22 -1.66
C ARG A 264 -10.34 9.63 -2.77
N TRP A 265 -9.97 8.46 -3.30
CA TRP A 265 -10.74 7.74 -4.32
C TRP A 265 -12.13 7.37 -3.79
N VAL A 266 -12.21 6.67 -2.66
CA VAL A 266 -13.48 6.29 -2.04
C VAL A 266 -14.34 7.52 -1.75
N ALA A 267 -13.78 8.57 -1.15
CA ALA A 267 -14.51 9.79 -0.82
C ALA A 267 -15.05 10.52 -2.06
N ARG A 268 -14.27 10.58 -3.16
CA ARG A 268 -14.73 11.19 -4.43
C ARG A 268 -15.84 10.38 -5.07
N THR A 269 -15.68 9.06 -5.15
CA THR A 269 -16.67 8.17 -5.75
C THR A 269 -18.01 8.25 -5.01
N THR A 270 -18.01 8.16 -3.67
CA THR A 270 -19.26 8.22 -2.92
C THR A 270 -19.90 9.61 -2.90
N ALA A 271 -19.10 10.68 -2.90
CA ALA A 271 -19.62 12.05 -3.03
C ALA A 271 -20.29 12.30 -4.40
N ALA A 272 -19.89 11.56 -5.44
CA ALA A 272 -20.54 11.57 -6.74
C ALA A 272 -21.82 10.70 -6.81
N GLY A 273 -22.20 10.04 -5.72
CA GLY A 273 -23.35 9.13 -5.66
C GLY A 273 -23.09 7.74 -6.26
N GLU A 274 -21.84 7.41 -6.60
CA GLU A 274 -21.46 6.08 -7.07
C GLU A 274 -21.29 5.10 -5.88
N PRO A 275 -21.50 3.79 -6.10
CA PRO A 275 -21.21 2.77 -5.10
C PRO A 275 -19.76 2.81 -4.63
N VAL A 276 -19.53 2.47 -3.36
CA VAL A 276 -18.19 2.31 -2.78
C VAL A 276 -17.38 1.33 -3.65
N PRO A 277 -16.15 1.69 -4.07
CA PRO A 277 -15.31 0.77 -4.82
C PRO A 277 -15.02 -0.52 -4.04
N GLY A 278 -15.36 -1.67 -4.63
CA GLY A 278 -15.16 -2.98 -4.01
C GLY A 278 -13.73 -3.50 -4.16
N PHE A 279 -12.83 -3.08 -3.27
CA PHE A 279 -11.43 -3.56 -3.25
C PHE A 279 -10.95 -3.94 -1.85
N ALA A 280 -9.99 -4.86 -1.79
CA ALA A 280 -9.23 -5.19 -0.59
C ALA A 280 -7.82 -4.56 -0.64
N VAL A 281 -7.20 -4.36 0.53
CA VAL A 281 -5.82 -3.83 0.63
C VAL A 281 -4.93 -4.86 1.31
N ALA A 282 -3.70 -5.02 0.82
CA ALA A 282 -2.63 -5.69 1.54
C ALA A 282 -1.43 -4.73 1.66
N SER A 283 -1.04 -4.43 2.90
CA SER A 283 0.15 -3.62 3.18
C SER A 283 1.30 -4.56 3.55
N PHE A 284 2.48 -4.35 2.97
CA PHE A 284 3.64 -5.23 3.14
C PHE A 284 4.75 -4.51 3.92
N ARG A 285 5.36 -5.23 4.87
CA ARG A 285 6.57 -4.77 5.54
C ARG A 285 7.75 -4.84 4.57
N GLY A 286 8.53 -3.76 4.50
CA GLY A 286 9.73 -3.68 3.68
C GLY A 286 10.95 -4.26 4.39
N TYR A 287 11.94 -3.41 4.66
CA TYR A 287 13.24 -3.85 5.19
C TYR A 287 13.19 -4.48 6.57
N TYR A 288 12.10 -4.27 7.33
CA TYR A 288 11.91 -4.93 8.62
C TYR A 288 11.82 -6.46 8.52
N ASN A 289 11.57 -7.01 7.33
CA ASN A 289 11.69 -8.45 7.05
C ASN A 289 13.04 -9.03 7.47
N ARG A 290 14.08 -8.20 7.62
CA ARG A 290 15.38 -8.57 8.20
C ARG A 290 15.28 -9.02 9.66
N HIS A 291 14.44 -8.38 10.46
CA HIS A 291 14.37 -8.56 11.92
C HIS A 291 13.34 -9.60 12.36
N TRP A 292 12.48 -10.04 11.45
CA TRP A 292 11.48 -11.08 11.70
C TRP A 292 11.98 -12.47 11.30
N PRO A 293 11.41 -13.54 11.89
CA PRO A 293 11.63 -14.89 11.42
C PRO A 293 11.36 -15.00 9.92
N LYS A 294 12.21 -15.77 9.24
CA LYS A 294 12.01 -16.11 7.83
C LYS A 294 10.83 -17.07 7.72
N ASN A 295 9.89 -16.78 6.82
CA ASN A 295 8.58 -17.45 6.78
C ASN A 295 8.27 -18.11 5.43
N LEU A 296 9.24 -18.17 4.52
CA LEU A 296 9.08 -18.81 3.23
C LEU A 296 9.71 -20.21 3.25
N PRO A 297 8.96 -21.26 2.87
CA PRO A 297 9.53 -22.58 2.59
C PRO A 297 10.64 -22.50 1.52
N PRO A 298 11.65 -23.39 1.54
CA PRO A 298 12.78 -23.34 0.62
C PRO A 298 12.39 -23.23 -0.86
N GLU A 299 11.41 -24.01 -1.32
CA GLU A 299 10.94 -23.96 -2.71
C GLU A 299 10.28 -22.62 -3.08
N VAL A 300 9.52 -22.03 -2.15
CA VAL A 300 8.89 -20.71 -2.37
C VAL A 300 9.96 -19.62 -2.39
N LEU A 301 10.97 -19.72 -1.53
CA LEU A 301 12.11 -18.81 -1.50
C LEU A 301 12.93 -18.89 -2.80
N GLU A 302 13.27 -20.09 -3.26
CA GLU A 302 14.02 -20.29 -4.50
C GLU A 302 13.29 -19.66 -5.68
N ARG A 303 11.99 -19.95 -5.81
CA ARG A 303 11.13 -19.35 -6.85
C ARG A 303 11.08 -17.82 -6.76
N LYS A 304 10.88 -17.28 -5.56
CA LYS A 304 10.88 -15.82 -5.34
C LYS A 304 12.23 -15.19 -5.71
N ALA A 305 13.33 -15.80 -5.30
CA ALA A 305 14.67 -15.31 -5.58
C ALA A 305 15.04 -15.39 -7.06
N ALA A 306 14.54 -16.40 -7.78
CA ALA A 306 14.78 -16.57 -9.21
C ALA A 306 14.34 -15.34 -10.02
N HIS A 307 13.28 -14.64 -9.63
CA HIS A 307 12.80 -13.43 -10.32
C HIS A 307 13.63 -12.16 -10.04
N LEU A 308 14.48 -12.15 -9.01
CA LEU A 308 15.43 -11.06 -8.76
C LEU A 308 16.70 -11.19 -9.60
N VAL A 309 17.02 -12.39 -10.09
CA VAL A 309 18.17 -12.62 -10.98
C VAL A 309 18.04 -11.86 -12.31
N PRO A 310 16.94 -11.99 -13.09
CA PRO A 310 16.75 -11.23 -14.33
C PRO A 310 16.61 -9.72 -14.06
N TYR A 311 16.08 -9.34 -12.90
CA TYR A 311 16.05 -7.93 -12.48
C TYR A 311 17.46 -7.34 -12.30
N GLY A 312 18.34 -8.11 -11.67
CA GLY A 312 19.71 -7.67 -11.44
C GLY A 312 20.61 -7.71 -12.69
N GLY A 313 20.19 -8.45 -13.72
CA GLY A 313 20.89 -8.56 -14.99
C GLY A 313 22.25 -9.28 -14.90
N ALA A 314 22.90 -9.42 -16.05
CA ALA A 314 24.30 -9.77 -16.14
C ALA A 314 25.01 -8.90 -17.17
N PRO A 315 26.30 -8.57 -16.97
CA PRO A 315 27.01 -7.62 -17.82
C PRO A 315 27.33 -8.16 -19.23
N ASP A 316 27.25 -9.47 -19.43
CA ASP A 316 27.40 -10.15 -20.72
C ASP A 316 26.08 -10.28 -21.48
N TRP A 317 24.96 -9.82 -20.91
CA TRP A 317 23.66 -9.88 -21.58
C TRP A 317 23.47 -8.76 -22.60
N GLU A 318 22.87 -9.10 -23.74
CA GLU A 318 22.55 -8.17 -24.82
C GLU A 318 21.06 -7.79 -24.78
N CYS A 319 20.64 -7.03 -23.77
CA CYS A 319 19.24 -6.65 -23.57
C CYS A 319 18.77 -5.45 -24.41
N GLY A 320 19.64 -4.88 -25.26
CA GLY A 320 19.32 -3.70 -26.08
C GLY A 320 19.21 -2.36 -25.32
N ASN A 321 19.51 -2.32 -24.03
CA ASN A 321 19.58 -1.07 -23.26
C ASN A 321 21.05 -0.63 -23.07
N PRO A 322 21.50 0.51 -23.64
CA PRO A 322 22.87 0.98 -23.50
C PRO A 322 23.25 1.34 -22.05
N SER A 323 22.26 1.62 -21.19
CA SER A 323 22.48 1.94 -19.77
C SER A 323 22.68 0.68 -18.90
N GLY A 324 22.51 -0.52 -19.46
CA GLY A 324 22.72 -1.81 -18.80
C GLY A 324 21.44 -2.64 -18.64
N CYS A 325 21.63 -3.92 -18.31
CA CYS A 325 20.58 -4.93 -18.30
C CYS A 325 19.97 -5.21 -16.92
N GLY A 326 20.03 -4.27 -15.98
CA GLY A 326 19.47 -4.45 -14.65
C GLY A 326 20.20 -3.68 -13.56
N ASP A 327 19.79 -3.92 -12.32
CA ASP A 327 20.52 -3.50 -11.13
C ASP A 327 21.61 -4.51 -10.77
N TYR A 328 22.85 -4.24 -11.18
CA TYR A 328 23.97 -5.14 -10.93
C TYR A 328 24.33 -5.26 -9.43
N ASN A 329 23.72 -4.48 -8.54
CA ASN A 329 23.82 -4.68 -7.09
C ASN A 329 23.00 -5.88 -6.61
N VAL A 330 22.07 -6.39 -7.42
CA VAL A 330 21.09 -7.42 -7.05
C VAL A 330 21.25 -8.72 -7.85
N GLY A 331 21.96 -8.71 -8.99
CA GLY A 331 22.09 -9.88 -9.87
C GLY A 331 22.92 -11.05 -9.31
N GLY A 332 22.94 -12.16 -10.06
CA GLY A 332 23.68 -13.38 -9.72
C GLY A 332 23.12 -14.10 -8.48
N ASP A 333 23.99 -14.54 -7.59
CA ASP A 333 23.61 -15.25 -6.35
C ASP A 333 23.20 -14.31 -5.20
N ARG A 334 23.33 -12.99 -5.40
CA ARG A 334 23.07 -11.97 -4.37
C ARG A 334 21.71 -12.04 -3.72
N PRO A 335 20.60 -12.35 -4.41
CA PRO A 335 19.31 -12.45 -3.75
C PRO A 335 19.37 -13.42 -2.55
N LEU A 336 20.05 -14.56 -2.72
CA LEU A 336 20.17 -15.59 -1.69
C LEU A 336 21.36 -15.36 -0.74
N THR A 337 22.44 -14.71 -1.18
CA THR A 337 23.65 -14.51 -0.35
C THR A 337 23.69 -13.18 0.40
N ASN A 338 22.83 -12.21 0.09
CA ASN A 338 22.79 -10.91 0.76
C ASN A 338 22.47 -11.07 2.25
N ARG A 339 23.34 -10.52 3.10
CA ARG A 339 23.24 -10.57 4.58
C ARG A 339 21.97 -9.94 5.14
N LYS A 340 21.34 -9.01 4.41
CA LYS A 340 20.08 -8.40 4.81
C LYS A 340 18.91 -9.39 4.72
N GLY A 341 19.00 -10.37 3.81
CA GLY A 341 18.07 -11.48 3.71
C GLY A 341 16.62 -11.06 3.48
N TRP A 342 16.39 -9.92 2.82
CA TRP A 342 15.06 -9.37 2.57
C TRP A 342 14.16 -10.31 1.75
N VAL A 343 14.73 -11.00 0.76
CA VAL A 343 13.99 -11.96 -0.09
C VAL A 343 13.44 -13.15 0.71
N ARG A 344 14.04 -13.47 1.87
CA ARG A 344 13.76 -14.70 2.65
C ARG A 344 12.45 -14.65 3.44
N SER A 345 11.71 -13.56 3.36
CA SER A 345 10.40 -13.43 4.01
C SER A 345 9.47 -12.51 3.24
N THR A 346 8.18 -12.69 3.49
CA THR A 346 7.10 -11.82 3.05
C THR A 346 6.15 -11.65 4.22
N HIS A 347 6.12 -10.48 4.84
CA HIS A 347 5.28 -10.19 5.99
C HIS A 347 4.30 -9.07 5.65
N HIS A 348 3.00 -9.34 5.77
CA HIS A 348 1.98 -8.30 5.69
C HIS A 348 1.95 -7.49 6.99
N ARG A 349 1.79 -6.17 6.92
CA ARG A 349 1.62 -5.27 8.07
C ARG A 349 0.45 -5.71 8.93
N TYR A 350 -0.71 -5.77 8.30
CA TYR A 350 -1.93 -6.36 8.85
C TYR A 350 -2.03 -7.81 8.37
N PRO A 351 -2.78 -8.70 9.04
CA PRO A 351 -2.89 -10.12 8.64
C PRO A 351 -3.50 -10.41 7.25
N GLY A 352 -3.63 -9.41 6.38
CA GLY A 352 -4.31 -9.45 5.08
C GLY A 352 -5.83 -9.27 5.18
N PRO A 353 -6.55 -9.23 4.05
CA PRO A 353 -8.01 -9.22 4.01
C PRO A 353 -8.57 -10.54 4.53
N ARG A 354 -8.80 -10.61 5.84
CA ARG A 354 -9.38 -11.80 6.50
C ARG A 354 -10.86 -11.60 6.78
N ALA A 355 -11.62 -12.62 6.43
CA ALA A 355 -13.03 -12.70 6.73
C ALA A 355 -13.26 -13.36 8.09
N HIS A 356 -14.23 -12.85 8.85
CA HIS A 356 -14.71 -13.46 10.09
C HIS A 356 -16.06 -14.10 9.84
N VAL A 357 -16.18 -15.40 10.10
CA VAL A 357 -17.43 -16.15 9.93
C VAL A 357 -18.08 -16.37 11.29
N ALA A 358 -19.37 -16.09 11.39
CA ALA A 358 -20.20 -16.35 12.56
C ALA A 358 -21.51 -17.03 12.15
N ALA A 359 -22.00 -17.97 12.95
CA ALA A 359 -23.30 -18.57 12.74
C ALA A 359 -24.39 -17.75 13.45
N GLY A 360 -25.47 -17.43 12.74
CA GLY A 360 -26.67 -16.85 13.34
C GLY A 360 -27.48 -17.89 14.13
N ALA A 361 -28.45 -17.42 14.92
CA ALA A 361 -29.37 -18.31 15.65
C ALA A 361 -30.26 -19.15 14.71
N ASP A 362 -30.44 -18.72 13.47
CA ASP A 362 -31.12 -19.42 12.38
C ASP A 362 -30.22 -20.45 11.66
N GLY A 363 -28.97 -20.61 12.12
CA GLY A 363 -27.97 -21.50 11.52
C GLY A 363 -27.31 -20.95 10.25
N ARG A 364 -27.73 -19.79 9.75
CA ARG A 364 -27.12 -19.19 8.55
C ARG A 364 -25.77 -18.58 8.87
N LEU A 365 -24.84 -18.70 7.94
CA LEU A 365 -23.53 -18.05 8.09
C LEU A 365 -23.61 -16.56 7.81
N THR A 366 -22.92 -15.79 8.65
CA THR A 366 -22.64 -14.38 8.44
C THR A 366 -21.14 -14.20 8.32
N VAL A 367 -20.70 -13.53 7.25
CA VAL A 367 -19.29 -13.24 7.00
C VAL A 367 -19.07 -11.74 7.15
N TYR A 368 -18.08 -11.35 7.92
CA TYR A 368 -17.66 -9.97 8.12
C TYR A 368 -16.28 -9.74 7.51
N GLY A 369 -16.04 -8.55 6.96
CA GLY A 369 -14.74 -8.18 6.43
C GLY A 369 -14.63 -6.68 6.18
N VAL A 370 -13.55 -6.28 5.51
CA VAL A 370 -13.34 -4.91 5.06
C VAL A 370 -13.30 -4.87 3.54
N LEU A 371 -14.13 -4.03 2.94
CA LEU A 371 -14.18 -3.82 1.50
C LEU A 371 -14.33 -2.33 1.22
N GLY A 372 -13.50 -1.78 0.31
CA GLY A 372 -13.55 -0.35 0.00
C GLY A 372 -13.22 0.56 1.20
N LEU A 373 -12.38 0.08 2.12
CA LEU A 373 -12.04 0.70 3.41
C LEU A 373 -13.16 0.70 4.46
N ARG A 374 -14.23 -0.07 4.28
CA ARG A 374 -15.41 -0.06 5.16
C ARG A 374 -15.70 -1.45 5.71
N ALA A 375 -16.26 -1.52 6.90
CA ALA A 375 -16.77 -2.79 7.43
C ALA A 375 -17.97 -3.23 6.60
N VAL A 376 -17.99 -4.49 6.20
CA VAL A 376 -19.07 -5.08 5.42
C VAL A 376 -19.49 -6.42 6.00
N ARG A 377 -20.73 -6.80 5.69
CA ARG A 377 -21.28 -8.11 6.01
C ARG A 377 -21.87 -8.78 4.77
N TRP A 378 -21.65 -10.08 4.65
CA TRP A 378 -22.40 -10.96 3.77
C TRP A 378 -23.22 -11.94 4.61
N ARG A 379 -24.45 -12.22 4.21
CA ARG A 379 -25.30 -13.23 4.85
C ARG A 379 -25.56 -14.37 3.90
N GLU A 380 -25.50 -15.58 4.41
CA GLU A 380 -25.91 -16.76 3.66
C GLU A 380 -27.41 -16.67 3.35
N GLY A 381 -27.80 -16.93 2.09
CA GLY A 381 -29.19 -16.82 1.66
C GLY A 381 -30.09 -17.86 2.32
N ALA A 382 -29.58 -19.10 2.46
CA ALA A 382 -30.24 -20.20 3.18
C ALA A 382 -29.21 -21.06 3.90
N THR A 383 -29.60 -21.63 5.05
CA THR A 383 -28.72 -22.44 5.91
C THR A 383 -28.03 -23.56 5.13
N GLY A 384 -26.70 -23.54 5.10
CA GLY A 384 -25.88 -24.57 4.46
C GLY A 384 -25.83 -24.49 2.92
N SER A 385 -26.34 -23.41 2.32
CA SER A 385 -26.27 -23.20 0.87
C SER A 385 -24.87 -22.82 0.38
N GLY A 386 -24.04 -22.20 1.22
CA GLY A 386 -22.76 -21.62 0.84
C GLY A 386 -22.88 -20.40 -0.10
N LEU A 387 -24.10 -19.95 -0.41
CA LEU A 387 -24.37 -18.80 -1.27
C LEU A 387 -24.68 -17.58 -0.42
N PHE A 388 -23.95 -16.49 -0.68
CA PHE A 388 -24.06 -15.26 0.08
C PHE A 388 -24.78 -14.15 -0.69
N GLU A 389 -25.60 -13.38 0.02
CA GLU A 389 -26.19 -12.13 -0.45
C GLU A 389 -25.10 -11.08 -0.78
N ALA A 390 -25.50 -9.98 -1.42
CA ALA A 390 -24.59 -8.87 -1.68
C ALA A 390 -24.04 -8.27 -0.38
N ALA A 391 -22.88 -7.62 -0.47
CA ALA A 391 -22.25 -6.97 0.67
C ALA A 391 -23.15 -5.84 1.23
N ASP A 392 -23.43 -5.91 2.52
CA ASP A 392 -24.11 -4.90 3.31
C ASP A 392 -23.07 -3.99 3.98
N ASP A 393 -23.16 -2.68 3.75
CA ASP A 393 -22.22 -1.69 4.28
C ASP A 393 -22.52 -1.36 5.74
N LEU A 394 -21.58 -1.72 6.62
CA LEU A 394 -21.63 -1.41 8.05
C LEU A 394 -20.85 -0.12 8.41
N GLY A 395 -20.20 0.52 7.44
CA GLY A 395 -19.54 1.81 7.61
C GLY A 395 -18.20 1.75 8.35
N GLY A 396 -17.90 2.79 9.14
CA GLY A 396 -16.74 2.86 10.04
C GLY A 396 -15.39 3.17 9.38
N GLY A 397 -15.32 3.31 8.05
CA GLY A 397 -14.09 3.60 7.31
C GLY A 397 -13.40 4.92 7.65
N PRO A 398 -12.12 5.11 7.25
CA PRO A 398 -11.27 4.14 6.55
C PRO A 398 -10.63 3.14 7.52
N LEU A 399 -10.92 1.85 7.32
CA LEU A 399 -10.41 0.75 8.14
C LEU A 399 -9.20 0.08 7.49
N ALA A 400 -8.27 -0.38 8.33
CA ALA A 400 -7.29 -1.39 7.96
C ALA A 400 -8.03 -2.64 7.42
N PRO A 401 -7.40 -3.48 6.58
CA PRO A 401 -8.07 -4.55 5.85
C PRO A 401 -8.47 -5.76 6.71
N VAL A 402 -8.59 -5.60 8.03
CA VAL A 402 -8.92 -6.68 8.95
C VAL A 402 -9.88 -6.18 10.03
N LEU A 403 -10.84 -7.02 10.38
CA LEU A 403 -11.66 -6.84 11.57
C LEU A 403 -11.22 -7.86 12.63
N GLY A 404 -11.41 -7.56 13.91
CA GLY A 404 -11.57 -8.57 14.94
C GLY A 404 -13.06 -8.81 15.17
N ALA A 405 -13.45 -10.01 15.58
CA ALA A 405 -14.84 -10.32 15.90
C ALA A 405 -14.95 -11.13 17.19
N ALA A 406 -16.01 -10.88 17.95
CA ALA A 406 -16.38 -11.66 19.14
C ALA A 406 -17.91 -11.79 19.23
N ALA A 407 -18.38 -12.78 19.98
CA ALA A 407 -19.78 -12.90 20.36
C ALA A 407 -19.93 -12.71 21.86
N THR A 408 -20.94 -11.95 22.28
CA THR A 408 -21.33 -11.82 23.68
C THR A 408 -22.06 -13.07 24.16
N ALA A 409 -22.20 -13.25 25.47
CA ALA A 409 -22.90 -14.41 26.05
C ALA A 409 -24.38 -14.50 25.61
N ASP A 410 -25.02 -13.38 25.31
CA ASP A 410 -26.37 -13.30 24.79
C ASP A 410 -26.46 -13.46 23.26
N GLY A 411 -25.33 -13.68 22.57
CA GLY A 411 -25.30 -13.97 21.13
C GLY A 411 -25.24 -12.75 20.21
N ARG A 412 -24.87 -11.57 20.73
CA ARG A 412 -24.64 -10.36 19.93
C ARG A 412 -23.23 -10.38 19.37
N HIS A 413 -23.06 -9.96 18.13
CA HIS A 413 -21.75 -9.84 17.50
C HIS A 413 -21.13 -8.48 17.78
N LEU A 414 -19.84 -8.49 18.11
CA LEU A 414 -18.97 -7.34 18.27
C LEU A 414 -17.92 -7.37 17.17
N LEU A 415 -17.75 -6.25 16.46
CA LEU A 415 -16.71 -6.10 15.44
C LEU A 415 -15.74 -5.00 15.87
N PHE A 416 -14.44 -5.31 15.86
CA PHE A 416 -13.38 -4.38 16.19
C PHE A 416 -12.61 -4.03 14.91
N GLY A 417 -12.36 -2.76 14.66
CA GLY A 417 -11.58 -2.30 13.50
C GLY A 417 -10.43 -1.42 13.94
N LEU A 418 -9.33 -1.45 13.19
CA LEU A 418 -8.29 -0.43 13.26
C LEU A 418 -8.62 0.65 12.22
N ARG A 419 -8.99 1.85 12.67
CA ARG A 419 -9.33 3.00 11.83
C ARG A 419 -8.14 3.92 11.64
N PHE A 420 -7.91 4.34 10.41
CA PHE A 420 -7.03 5.47 10.10
C PHE A 420 -7.81 6.77 10.37
N ALA A 421 -7.83 7.20 11.63
CA ALA A 421 -8.59 8.36 12.08
C ALA A 421 -8.03 9.68 11.53
N ALA A 422 -6.70 9.73 11.38
CA ALA A 422 -6.00 10.75 10.63
C ALA A 422 -4.83 10.13 9.87
N LEU A 423 -4.67 10.51 8.61
CA LEU A 423 -3.49 10.22 7.81
C LEU A 423 -3.28 11.40 6.87
N GLY A 424 -2.75 12.50 7.42
CA GLY A 424 -2.40 13.65 6.61
C GLY A 424 -0.90 13.84 6.54
N GLY A 425 -0.40 14.21 5.37
CA GLY A 425 0.96 14.74 5.23
C GLY A 425 1.15 16.05 5.99
N HIS A 426 2.23 16.74 5.71
CA HIS A 426 2.48 18.12 6.16
C HIS A 426 2.65 18.28 7.67
N GLY A 427 3.19 17.26 8.34
CA GLY A 427 3.31 17.24 9.79
C GLY A 427 1.96 17.23 10.53
N SER A 428 0.87 16.91 9.84
CA SER A 428 -0.45 16.74 10.45
C SER A 428 -0.58 15.38 11.15
N ASP A 429 -1.71 15.17 11.80
CA ASP A 429 -1.96 13.98 12.61
C ASP A 429 -1.87 12.69 11.76
N ASN A 430 -1.27 11.67 12.38
CA ASN A 430 -1.16 10.32 11.86
C ASN A 430 -1.67 9.33 12.92
N GLU A 431 -2.99 9.29 13.07
CA GLU A 431 -3.68 8.72 14.22
C GLU A 431 -4.46 7.46 13.85
N ARG A 432 -4.26 6.42 14.65
CA ARG A 432 -4.85 5.10 14.50
C ARG A 432 -5.68 4.84 15.74
N GLU A 433 -6.94 4.46 15.55
CA GLU A 433 -7.88 4.19 16.64
C GLU A 433 -8.44 2.78 16.52
N ILE A 434 -8.70 2.14 17.66
CA ILE A 434 -9.52 0.93 17.68
C ILE A 434 -10.98 1.36 17.84
N VAL A 435 -11.81 0.96 16.88
CA VAL A 435 -13.25 1.22 16.88
C VAL A 435 -14.02 -0.07 17.11
N LEU A 436 -15.21 0.05 17.71
CA LEU A 436 -16.13 -1.04 17.96
C LEU A 436 -17.45 -0.76 17.24
N LEU A 437 -18.00 -1.80 16.62
CA LEU A 437 -19.37 -1.84 16.13
C LEU A 437 -20.11 -2.98 16.84
N GLU A 438 -21.22 -2.68 17.51
CA GLU A 438 -21.94 -3.63 18.37
C GLU A 438 -23.37 -3.85 17.89
N GLN A 439 -23.84 -5.10 17.88
CA GLN A 439 -25.25 -5.36 17.63
C GLN A 439 -26.11 -4.92 18.82
N GLY A 440 -27.21 -4.22 18.53
CA GLY A 440 -28.20 -3.85 19.55
C GLY A 440 -28.96 -5.04 20.14
N GLY A 441 -28.94 -6.19 19.46
CA GLY A 441 -29.52 -7.47 19.89
C GLY A 441 -29.07 -8.59 18.94
N PRO A 442 -29.21 -9.87 19.32
CA PRO A 442 -28.77 -10.99 18.47
C PRO A 442 -29.46 -10.95 17.10
N GLY A 443 -28.69 -10.99 16.03
CA GLY A 443 -29.20 -10.84 14.65
C GLY A 443 -29.73 -9.45 14.29
N GLY A 444 -29.75 -8.51 15.25
CA GLY A 444 -30.27 -7.16 15.09
C GLY A 444 -29.31 -6.19 14.37
N PRO A 445 -29.74 -4.92 14.23
CA PRO A 445 -28.91 -3.87 13.63
C PRO A 445 -27.70 -3.54 14.50
N PHE A 446 -26.65 -3.05 13.85
CA PHE A 446 -25.46 -2.53 14.51
C PHE A 446 -25.64 -1.07 14.94
N ARG A 447 -24.89 -0.64 15.95
CA ARG A 447 -24.83 0.74 16.47
C ARG A 447 -23.40 1.23 16.59
#